data_AF-A0A6G9YBH6-F1
#
_entry.id   AF-A0A6G9YBH6-F1
#
_cell.length_a   1.000
_cell.length_b   1.000
_cell.length_c   1.000
_cell.angle_alpha   90.00
_cell.angle_beta   90.00
_cell.angle_gamma   90.00
#
_symmetry.space_group_name_H-M   'P 1'
#
loop_
_entity.id
_entity.type
_entity.pdbx_description
1 polymer ?
#
loop_
_entity_poly.entity_id
_entity_poly.type
_entity_poly.pdbx_seq_one_letter_code
_entity_poly.pdbx_strand_id
1 'polypeptide(L)'
;MTDDPCAAIRAIVGNGTDPLAALRVLRHAIIWSAATVAAALSGSGDEPGTDDAALELVIAVDDAVAEADLLVDVVPRLADHALAGVRVTEYLRRQIDALVSLSDQVAAAGHEYEAVRDVEAELIASGAEHDRLTARLAELTRLRELADSLPELRDMHDELTRRESAMLAETDAAEAALLATAERVGALSAERLSRLGTSTAEALTRLRDTESRWAAVAAQFADAERKVTKLRDEYLVLSAALRAHAEVDADLTARLDGAERGSVTDRVRTVLADVQSLLDQVDTALGDTLARYDRINAEAHRELHWREDS
;
A
#
# COMPACT_ATOMS: atom_id res chain seq x y z
N MET A 1 -1.47 -102.33 19.82
CA MET A 1 -1.34 -102.26 18.35
C MET A 1 -2.31 -101.21 17.88
N THR A 2 -1.81 -100.00 17.68
CA THR A 2 -2.59 -98.86 17.20
C THR A 2 -2.63 -99.00 15.69
N ASP A 3 -3.68 -99.62 15.16
CA ASP A 3 -3.91 -99.64 13.72
C ASP A 3 -4.17 -98.19 13.29
N ASP A 4 -3.20 -97.58 12.59
CA ASP A 4 -3.37 -96.28 11.97
C ASP A 4 -4.51 -96.38 10.94
N PRO A 5 -5.66 -95.73 11.17
CA PRO A 5 -6.81 -95.86 10.29
C PRO A 5 -6.53 -95.29 8.89
N CYS A 6 -5.61 -94.32 8.75
CA CYS A 6 -5.16 -93.82 7.45
C CYS A 6 -4.36 -94.89 6.68
N ALA A 7 -3.46 -95.61 7.35
CA ALA A 7 -2.72 -96.72 6.76
C ALA A 7 -3.66 -97.87 6.34
N ALA A 8 -4.68 -98.17 7.15
CA ALA A 8 -5.69 -99.18 6.85
C ALA A 8 -6.54 -98.82 5.61
N ILE A 9 -6.96 -97.56 5.46
CA ILE A 9 -7.70 -97.08 4.29
C ILE A 9 -6.86 -97.25 3.01
N ARG A 10 -5.59 -96.81 3.03
CA ARG A 10 -4.69 -96.92 1.87
C ARG A 10 -4.45 -98.37 1.46
N ALA A 11 -4.31 -99.27 2.44
CA ALA A 11 -4.13 -100.70 2.18
C ALA A 11 -5.38 -101.35 1.56
N ILE A 12 -6.59 -100.93 1.93
CA ILE A 12 -7.84 -101.46 1.37
C ILE A 12 -8.05 -100.96 -0.06
N VAL A 13 -7.81 -99.66 -0.32
CA VAL A 13 -7.96 -99.06 -1.65
C VAL A 13 -6.96 -99.66 -2.66
N GLY A 14 -5.75 -100.02 -2.21
CA GLY A 14 -4.72 -100.63 -3.06
C GLY A 14 -5.00 -102.08 -3.52
N ASN A 15 -5.94 -102.79 -2.89
CA ASN A 15 -6.15 -104.22 -3.10
C ASN A 15 -7.38 -104.58 -3.98
N GLY A 16 -8.02 -103.59 -4.62
CA GLY A 16 -9.03 -103.81 -5.67
C GLY A 16 -10.50 -103.77 -5.23
N THR A 17 -11.39 -103.81 -6.24
CA THR A 17 -12.86 -103.62 -6.20
C THR A 17 -13.63 -104.78 -5.54
N ASP A 18 -13.39 -105.03 -4.26
CA ASP A 18 -14.31 -105.81 -3.40
C ASP A 18 -15.49 -104.91 -2.98
N PRO A 19 -16.77 -105.32 -3.16
CA PRO A 19 -17.93 -104.57 -2.66
C PRO A 19 -17.86 -104.26 -1.15
N LEU A 20 -17.17 -105.10 -0.36
CA LEU A 20 -16.96 -104.86 1.07
C LEU A 20 -15.80 -103.90 1.35
N ALA A 21 -14.94 -103.60 0.38
CA ALA A 21 -13.84 -102.65 0.54
C ALA A 21 -14.35 -101.24 0.85
N ALA A 22 -15.40 -100.77 0.14
CA ALA A 22 -15.99 -99.46 0.37
C ALA A 22 -16.56 -99.31 1.79
N LEU A 23 -17.25 -100.33 2.31
CA LEU A 23 -17.78 -100.32 3.68
C LEU A 23 -16.67 -100.39 4.74
N ARG A 24 -15.58 -101.13 4.47
CA ARG A 24 -14.41 -101.15 5.36
C ARG A 24 -13.67 -99.81 5.34
N VAL A 25 -13.58 -99.14 4.20
CA VAL A 25 -13.02 -97.77 4.10
C VAL A 25 -13.88 -96.79 4.88
N LEU A 26 -15.20 -96.82 4.70
CA LEU A 26 -16.14 -95.97 5.46
C LEU A 26 -15.97 -96.16 6.97
N ARG A 27 -15.87 -97.41 7.45
CA ARG A 27 -15.64 -97.70 8.87
C ARG A 27 -14.35 -97.06 9.40
N HIS A 28 -13.24 -97.19 8.68
CA HIS A 28 -11.97 -96.61 9.11
C HIS A 28 -11.94 -95.08 8.97
N ALA A 29 -12.65 -94.52 7.99
CA ALA A 29 -12.82 -93.09 7.83
C ALA A 29 -13.56 -92.49 9.02
N ILE A 30 -14.67 -93.09 9.47
CA ILE A 30 -15.42 -92.64 10.67
C ILE A 30 -14.52 -92.69 11.92
N ILE A 31 -13.75 -93.76 12.11
CA ILE A 31 -12.83 -93.90 13.25
C ILE A 31 -11.75 -92.81 13.22
N TRP A 32 -11.19 -92.54 12.04
CA TRP A 32 -10.18 -91.50 11.86
C TRP A 32 -10.76 -90.09 12.09
N SER A 33 -11.91 -89.78 11.50
CA SER A 33 -12.58 -88.49 11.67
C SER A 33 -12.93 -88.23 13.13
N ALA A 34 -13.47 -89.22 13.84
CA ALA A 34 -13.76 -89.10 15.27
C ALA A 34 -12.51 -88.82 16.12
N ALA A 35 -11.40 -89.50 15.81
CA ALA A 35 -10.12 -89.26 16.48
C ALA A 35 -9.54 -87.87 16.18
N THR A 36 -9.66 -87.40 14.94
CA THR A 36 -9.22 -86.06 14.53
C THR A 36 -10.04 -84.95 15.19
N VAL A 37 -11.37 -85.09 15.22
CA VAL A 37 -12.26 -84.11 15.90
C VAL A 37 -11.99 -84.09 17.40
N ALA A 38 -11.84 -85.25 18.05
CA ALA A 38 -11.51 -85.31 19.47
C ALA A 38 -10.14 -84.69 19.79
N ALA A 39 -9.15 -84.88 18.90
CA ALA A 39 -7.84 -84.25 19.03
C ALA A 39 -7.90 -82.72 18.84
N ALA A 40 -8.70 -82.23 17.89
CA ALA A 40 -8.92 -80.80 17.67
C ALA A 40 -9.57 -80.14 18.90
N LEU A 41 -10.61 -80.77 19.46
CA LEU A 41 -11.32 -80.30 20.66
C LEU A 41 -10.45 -80.36 21.94
N SER A 42 -9.47 -81.27 21.99
CA SER A 42 -8.56 -81.39 23.14
C SER A 42 -7.31 -80.50 23.02
N GLY A 43 -7.02 -80.00 21.82
CA GLY A 43 -5.85 -79.18 21.50
C GLY A 43 -6.11 -77.68 21.41
N SER A 44 -7.38 -77.25 21.39
CA SER A 44 -7.81 -75.85 21.44
C SER A 44 -7.72 -75.31 22.88
N GLY A 45 -6.51 -74.98 23.32
CA GLY A 45 -6.33 -74.23 24.58
C GLY A 45 -6.63 -72.75 24.34
N ASP A 46 -7.59 -72.18 25.09
CA ASP A 46 -7.85 -70.78 25.50
C ASP A 46 -7.35 -69.59 24.64
N GLU A 47 -7.04 -69.77 23.36
CA GLU A 47 -6.71 -68.66 22.45
C GLU A 47 -8.00 -68.14 21.79
N PRO A 48 -8.27 -66.82 21.86
CA PRO A 48 -9.52 -66.22 21.40
C PRO A 48 -9.70 -66.18 19.86
N GLY A 49 -9.17 -67.17 19.14
CA GLY A 49 -9.33 -67.40 17.71
C GLY A 49 -9.64 -68.86 17.34
N THR A 50 -9.93 -69.75 18.31
CA THR A 50 -10.28 -71.16 18.07
C THR A 50 -11.74 -71.39 17.63
N ASP A 51 -12.60 -70.36 17.66
CA ASP A 51 -14.03 -70.51 17.35
C ASP A 51 -14.29 -70.72 15.85
N ASP A 52 -13.57 -70.04 14.96
CA ASP A 52 -13.72 -70.23 13.51
C ASP A 52 -13.32 -71.64 13.06
N ALA A 53 -12.24 -72.19 13.63
CA ALA A 53 -11.78 -73.55 13.30
C ALA A 53 -12.73 -74.63 13.86
N ALA A 54 -13.31 -74.41 15.05
CA ALA A 54 -14.31 -75.30 15.62
C ALA A 54 -15.61 -75.27 14.79
N LEU A 55 -16.01 -74.10 14.29
CA LEU A 55 -17.16 -73.93 13.42
C LEU A 55 -16.94 -74.61 12.05
N GLU A 56 -15.78 -74.42 11.42
CA GLU A 56 -15.44 -75.12 10.17
C GLU A 56 -15.49 -76.65 10.34
N LEU A 57 -15.07 -77.16 11.51
CA LEU A 57 -15.19 -78.57 11.84
C LEU A 57 -16.65 -79.01 12.00
N VAL A 58 -17.51 -78.19 12.59
CA VAL A 58 -18.95 -78.48 12.69
C VAL A 58 -19.61 -78.49 11.32
N ILE A 59 -19.30 -77.52 10.45
CA ILE A 59 -19.80 -77.46 9.07
C ILE A 59 -19.34 -78.70 8.29
N ALA A 60 -18.06 -79.08 8.38
CA ALA A 60 -17.55 -80.27 7.72
C ALA A 60 -18.17 -81.59 8.24
N VAL A 61 -18.59 -81.62 9.51
CA VAL A 61 -19.35 -82.74 10.08
C VAL A 61 -20.80 -82.74 9.59
N ASP A 62 -21.45 -81.58 9.51
CA ASP A 62 -22.80 -81.44 8.97
C ASP A 62 -22.87 -81.93 7.52
N ASP A 63 -21.96 -81.46 6.66
CA ASP A 63 -21.84 -81.90 5.26
C ASP A 63 -21.65 -83.43 5.18
N ALA A 64 -20.80 -83.99 6.04
CA ALA A 64 -20.55 -85.43 6.06
C ALA A 64 -21.75 -86.25 6.57
N VAL A 65 -22.57 -85.69 7.47
CA VAL A 65 -23.80 -86.31 7.98
C VAL A 65 -24.92 -86.22 6.94
N ALA A 66 -25.04 -85.10 6.23
CA ALA A 66 -25.99 -84.93 5.13
C ALA A 66 -25.74 -85.96 4.00
N GLU A 67 -24.48 -86.26 3.68
CA GLU A 67 -24.14 -87.33 2.73
C GLU A 67 -24.36 -88.74 3.31
N ALA A 68 -24.33 -88.90 4.63
CA ALA A 68 -24.63 -90.16 5.31
C ALA A 68 -26.14 -90.50 5.28
N ASP A 69 -27.03 -89.52 5.08
CA ASP A 69 -28.46 -89.76 4.89
C ASP A 69 -28.74 -90.62 3.65
N LEU A 70 -27.86 -90.60 2.64
CA LEU A 70 -27.95 -91.50 1.49
C LEU A 70 -27.89 -92.99 1.91
N LEU A 71 -27.31 -93.31 3.07
CA LEU A 71 -27.24 -94.67 3.62
C LEU A 71 -28.52 -95.06 4.37
N VAL A 72 -29.34 -94.10 4.81
CA VAL A 72 -30.59 -94.34 5.55
C VAL A 72 -31.58 -95.15 4.71
N ASP A 73 -31.63 -94.90 3.40
CA ASP A 73 -32.50 -95.65 2.47
C ASP A 73 -31.90 -96.98 1.99
N VAL A 74 -30.57 -97.09 1.98
CA VAL A 74 -29.85 -98.24 1.40
C VAL A 74 -29.67 -99.37 2.41
N VAL A 75 -29.40 -99.05 3.68
CA VAL A 75 -29.12 -100.03 4.75
C VAL A 75 -30.33 -100.91 5.08
N PRO A 76 -31.57 -100.40 5.21
CA PRO A 76 -32.75 -101.24 5.42
C PRO A 76 -32.98 -102.21 4.26
N ARG A 77 -32.81 -101.74 3.01
CA ARG A 77 -32.94 -102.57 1.81
C ARG A 77 -31.89 -103.70 1.79
N LEU A 78 -30.67 -103.44 2.24
CA LEU A 78 -29.62 -104.45 2.38
C LEU A 78 -29.97 -105.47 3.47
N ALA A 79 -30.51 -105.03 4.61
CA ALA A 79 -30.93 -105.92 5.70
C ALA A 79 -32.08 -106.84 5.28
N ASP A 80 -33.04 -106.33 4.50
CA ASP A 80 -34.15 -107.09 3.94
C ASP A 80 -33.66 -108.14 2.93
N HIS A 81 -32.71 -107.80 2.05
CA HIS A 81 -32.10 -108.73 1.11
C HIS A 81 -31.23 -109.80 1.79
N ALA A 82 -30.59 -109.47 2.92
CA ALA A 82 -29.76 -110.39 3.67
C ALA A 82 -30.55 -111.35 4.57
N LEU A 83 -31.90 -111.28 4.60
CA LEU A 83 -32.77 -112.00 5.53
C LEU A 83 -32.33 -111.81 6.99
N ALA A 84 -31.88 -110.61 7.33
CA ALA A 84 -31.43 -110.29 8.66
C ALA A 84 -32.60 -110.51 9.65
N GLY A 85 -32.37 -111.31 10.69
CA GLY A 85 -33.41 -111.58 11.68
C GLY A 85 -33.85 -110.29 12.40
N VAL A 86 -35.07 -110.31 12.95
CA VAL A 86 -35.77 -109.15 13.57
C VAL A 86 -34.88 -108.29 14.48
N ARG A 87 -33.98 -108.90 15.27
CA ARG A 87 -33.07 -108.18 16.18
C ARG A 87 -32.06 -107.27 15.47
N VAL A 88 -31.59 -107.66 14.29
CA VAL A 88 -30.62 -106.85 13.50
C VAL A 88 -31.34 -105.68 12.85
N THR A 89 -32.54 -105.89 12.31
CA THR A 89 -33.37 -104.83 11.74
C THR A 89 -33.77 -103.80 12.80
N GLU A 90 -34.14 -104.24 14.01
CA GLU A 90 -34.46 -103.35 15.14
C GLU A 90 -33.23 -102.57 15.65
N TYR A 91 -32.04 -103.18 15.61
CA TYR A 91 -30.80 -102.48 15.93
C TYR A 91 -30.46 -101.41 14.88
N LEU A 92 -30.52 -101.75 13.58
CA LEU A 92 -30.26 -100.81 12.49
C LEU A 92 -31.25 -99.64 12.48
N ARG A 93 -32.53 -99.91 12.71
CA ARG A 93 -33.55 -98.87 12.83
C ARG A 93 -33.24 -97.88 13.95
N ARG A 94 -32.88 -98.37 15.14
CA ARG A 94 -32.48 -97.50 16.27
C ARG A 94 -31.25 -96.64 15.97
N GLN A 95 -30.30 -97.17 15.20
CA GLN A 95 -29.11 -96.40 14.80
C GLN A 95 -29.44 -95.35 13.73
N ILE A 96 -30.33 -95.66 12.79
CA ILE A 96 -30.85 -94.71 11.81
C ILE A 96 -31.62 -93.58 12.51
N ASP A 97 -32.55 -93.92 13.42
CA ASP A 97 -33.32 -92.93 14.18
C ASP A 97 -32.40 -91.99 14.99
N ALA A 98 -31.30 -92.53 15.55
CA ALA A 98 -30.30 -91.73 16.27
C ALA A 98 -29.48 -90.83 15.33
N LEU A 99 -29.15 -91.28 14.12
CA LEU A 99 -28.42 -90.48 13.13
C LEU A 99 -29.29 -89.32 12.61
N VAL A 100 -30.55 -89.60 12.27
CA VAL A 100 -31.52 -88.57 11.84
C VAL A 100 -31.71 -87.53 12.94
N SER A 101 -31.90 -87.97 14.19
CA SER A 101 -32.02 -87.04 15.32
C SER A 101 -30.77 -86.19 15.56
N LEU A 102 -29.58 -86.68 15.25
CA LEU A 102 -28.33 -85.91 15.37
C LEU A 102 -28.18 -84.92 14.21
N SER A 103 -28.52 -85.33 12.99
CA SER A 103 -28.56 -84.43 11.82
C SER A 103 -29.52 -83.26 12.06
N ASP A 104 -30.73 -83.52 12.55
CA ASP A 104 -31.70 -82.48 12.89
C ASP A 104 -31.16 -81.48 13.94
N GLN A 105 -30.38 -81.96 14.92
CA GLN A 105 -29.76 -81.11 15.95
C GLN A 105 -28.63 -80.24 15.39
N VAL A 106 -27.81 -80.78 14.49
CA VAL A 106 -26.72 -80.02 13.85
C VAL A 106 -27.29 -78.98 12.89
N ALA A 107 -28.30 -79.34 12.09
CA ALA A 107 -28.99 -78.40 11.22
C ALA A 107 -29.67 -77.27 12.00
N ALA A 108 -30.33 -77.58 13.12
CA ALA A 108 -30.92 -76.56 14.00
C ALA A 108 -29.85 -75.60 14.56
N ALA A 109 -28.71 -76.13 15.02
CA ALA A 109 -27.60 -75.32 15.50
C ALA A 109 -26.98 -74.45 14.39
N GLY A 110 -26.91 -74.96 13.15
CA GLY A 110 -26.49 -74.20 11.98
C GLY A 110 -27.40 -73.00 11.71
N HIS A 111 -28.72 -73.19 11.75
CA HIS A 111 -29.67 -72.09 11.58
C HIS A 111 -29.63 -71.07 12.72
N GLU A 112 -29.42 -71.50 13.97
CA GLU A 112 -29.22 -70.59 15.10
C GLU A 112 -27.95 -69.74 14.91
N TYR A 113 -26.86 -70.34 14.44
CA TYR A 113 -25.62 -69.63 14.15
C TYR A 113 -25.78 -68.60 13.02
N GLU A 114 -26.45 -68.94 11.92
CA GLU A 114 -26.75 -68.01 10.84
C GLU A 114 -27.57 -66.82 11.34
N ALA A 115 -28.59 -67.07 12.17
CA ALA A 115 -29.41 -66.00 12.75
C ALA A 115 -28.59 -65.06 13.65
N VAL A 116 -27.67 -65.59 14.46
CA VAL A 116 -26.77 -64.78 15.29
C VAL A 116 -25.82 -63.95 14.42
N ARG A 117 -25.28 -64.55 13.35
CA ARG A 117 -24.39 -63.86 12.41
C ARG A 117 -25.08 -62.70 11.69
N ASP A 118 -26.34 -62.88 11.30
CA ASP A 118 -27.13 -61.81 10.68
C ASP A 118 -27.36 -60.65 11.66
N VAL A 119 -27.67 -60.95 12.93
CA VAL A 119 -27.80 -59.93 13.98
C VAL A 119 -26.47 -59.22 14.26
N GLU A 120 -25.34 -59.94 14.25
CA GLU A 120 -24.02 -59.33 14.38
C GLU A 120 -23.72 -58.37 13.22
N ALA A 121 -24.03 -58.78 11.99
CA ALA A 121 -23.88 -57.92 10.82
C ALA A 121 -24.75 -56.65 10.91
N GLU A 122 -25.99 -56.79 11.38
CA GLU A 122 -26.89 -55.65 11.63
C GLU A 122 -26.34 -54.74 12.74
N LEU A 123 -25.79 -55.30 13.82
CA LEU A 123 -25.18 -54.53 14.92
C LEU A 123 -23.95 -53.75 14.45
N ILE A 124 -23.08 -54.36 13.63
CA ILE A 124 -21.93 -53.68 13.03
C ILE A 124 -22.40 -52.54 12.12
N ALA A 125 -23.42 -52.77 11.29
CA ALA A 125 -24.00 -51.75 10.42
C ALA A 125 -24.60 -50.58 11.24
N SER A 126 -25.34 -50.90 12.31
CA SER A 126 -25.90 -49.92 13.23
C SER A 126 -24.81 -49.13 13.96
N GLY A 127 -23.70 -49.77 14.35
CA GLY A 127 -22.54 -49.11 14.95
C GLY A 127 -21.91 -48.10 13.98
N ALA A 128 -21.70 -48.50 12.72
CA ALA A 128 -21.19 -47.61 11.69
C ALA A 128 -22.15 -46.44 11.38
N GLU A 129 -23.46 -46.64 11.47
CA GLU A 129 -24.44 -45.56 11.37
C GLU A 129 -24.35 -44.61 12.56
N HIS A 130 -24.23 -45.13 13.78
CA HIS A 130 -24.07 -44.34 15.00
C HIS A 130 -22.83 -43.44 14.94
N ASP A 131 -21.70 -43.97 14.47
CA ASP A 131 -20.46 -43.20 14.30
C ASP A 131 -20.64 -42.07 13.28
N ARG A 132 -21.31 -42.34 12.14
CA ARG A 132 -21.63 -41.31 11.14
C ARG A 132 -22.54 -40.23 11.70
N LEU A 133 -23.54 -40.60 12.49
CA LEU A 133 -24.44 -39.65 13.15
C LEU A 133 -23.71 -38.80 14.19
N THR A 134 -22.81 -39.40 14.95
CA THR A 134 -21.97 -38.70 15.94
C THR A 134 -21.06 -37.67 15.25
N ALA A 135 -20.42 -38.04 14.14
CA ALA A 135 -19.62 -37.11 13.34
C ALA A 135 -20.47 -35.95 12.78
N ARG A 136 -21.69 -36.23 12.30
CA ARG A 136 -22.63 -35.18 11.84
C ARG A 136 -23.07 -34.25 12.97
N LEU A 137 -23.32 -34.78 14.17
CA LEU A 137 -23.65 -33.97 15.34
C LEU A 137 -22.49 -33.06 15.76
N ALA A 138 -21.25 -33.55 15.73
CA ALA A 138 -20.07 -32.74 16.00
C ALA A 138 -19.94 -31.59 14.99
N GLU A 139 -20.16 -31.86 13.70
CA GLU A 139 -20.13 -30.82 12.67
C GLU A 139 -21.27 -29.81 12.83
N LEU A 140 -22.49 -30.26 13.17
CA LEU A 140 -23.60 -29.35 13.47
C LEU A 140 -23.32 -28.46 14.69
N THR A 141 -22.65 -29.00 15.71
CA THR A 141 -22.23 -28.23 16.89
C THR A 141 -21.21 -27.17 16.51
N ARG A 142 -20.21 -27.53 15.70
CA ARG A 142 -19.23 -26.59 15.17
C ARG A 142 -19.87 -25.49 14.32
N LEU A 143 -20.83 -25.83 13.45
CA LEU A 143 -21.55 -24.85 12.64
C LEU A 143 -22.41 -23.92 13.50
N ARG A 144 -22.95 -24.42 14.61
CA ARG A 144 -23.68 -23.59 15.58
C ARG A 144 -22.75 -22.59 16.28
N GLU A 145 -21.59 -23.04 16.75
CA GLU A 145 -20.58 -22.14 17.34
C GLU A 145 -20.14 -21.06 16.34
N LEU A 146 -19.96 -21.44 15.06
CA LEU A 146 -19.67 -20.48 14.01
C LEU A 146 -20.83 -19.49 13.78
N ALA A 147 -22.08 -19.97 13.81
CA ALA A 147 -23.25 -19.12 13.70
C ALA A 147 -23.39 -18.15 14.90
N ASP A 148 -23.03 -18.59 16.11
CA ASP A 148 -23.06 -17.78 17.32
C ASP A 148 -21.96 -16.69 17.32
N SER A 149 -20.87 -16.87 16.55
CA SER A 149 -19.81 -15.85 16.37
C SER A 149 -20.08 -14.85 15.22
N LEU A 150 -21.03 -15.12 14.32
CA LEU A 150 -21.38 -14.21 13.22
C LEU A 150 -21.89 -12.83 13.68
N PRO A 151 -22.70 -12.68 14.75
CA PRO A 151 -23.13 -11.39 15.25
C PRO A 151 -21.95 -10.51 15.69
N GLU A 152 -20.99 -11.06 16.43
CA GLU A 152 -19.79 -10.32 16.86
C GLU A 152 -18.93 -9.86 15.68
N LEU A 153 -18.78 -10.71 14.67
CA LEU A 153 -18.10 -10.35 13.43
C LEU A 153 -18.83 -9.24 12.65
N ARG A 154 -20.16 -9.25 12.64
CA ARG A 154 -20.98 -8.19 12.03
C ARG A 154 -20.85 -6.89 12.80
N ASP A 155 -20.93 -6.93 14.13
CA ASP A 155 -20.76 -5.75 14.98
C ASP A 155 -19.36 -5.13 14.79
N MET A 156 -18.32 -5.97 14.69
CA MET A 156 -16.96 -5.52 14.40
C MET A 156 -16.83 -4.92 12.99
N HIS A 157 -17.50 -5.50 11.99
CA HIS A 157 -17.53 -4.95 10.65
C HIS A 157 -18.21 -3.56 10.63
N ASP A 158 -19.38 -3.45 11.24
CA ASP A 158 -20.13 -2.19 11.31
C ASP A 158 -19.36 -1.10 12.09
N GLU A 159 -18.63 -1.48 13.14
CA GLU A 159 -17.72 -0.60 13.88
C GLU A 159 -16.58 -0.10 12.98
N LEU A 160 -15.93 -0.99 12.23
CA LEU A 160 -14.84 -0.63 11.33
C LEU A 160 -15.32 0.28 10.21
N THR A 161 -16.45 -0.04 9.58
CA THR A 161 -17.06 0.82 8.54
C THR A 161 -17.43 2.20 9.08
N ARG A 162 -17.94 2.27 10.32
CA ARG A 162 -18.23 3.56 10.96
C ARG A 162 -16.96 4.37 11.19
N ARG A 163 -15.89 3.74 11.68
CA ARG A 163 -14.59 4.41 11.88
C ARG A 163 -13.97 4.88 10.57
N GLU A 164 -14.04 4.06 9.53
CA GLU A 164 -13.58 4.43 8.18
C GLU A 164 -14.34 5.66 7.67
N SER A 165 -15.67 5.66 7.77
CA SER A 165 -16.48 6.81 7.34
C SER A 165 -16.16 8.09 8.13
N ALA A 166 -15.88 7.98 9.43
CA ALA A 166 -15.47 9.10 10.26
C ALA A 166 -14.07 9.63 9.87
N MET A 167 -13.12 8.73 9.64
CA MET A 167 -11.77 9.10 9.17
C MET A 167 -11.81 9.78 7.79
N LEU A 168 -12.64 9.28 6.86
CA LEU A 168 -12.81 9.91 5.55
C LEU A 168 -13.39 11.32 5.70
N ALA A 169 -14.44 11.49 6.52
CA ALA A 169 -15.01 12.81 6.78
C ALA A 169 -14.02 13.79 7.44
N GLU A 170 -13.19 13.32 8.38
CA GLU A 170 -12.11 14.12 8.98
C GLU A 170 -11.04 14.48 7.95
N THR A 171 -10.68 13.55 7.07
CA THR A 171 -9.70 13.77 6.00
C THR A 171 -10.21 14.81 5.00
N ASP A 172 -11.45 14.68 4.53
CA ASP A 172 -12.09 15.63 3.63
C ASP A 172 -12.16 17.03 4.25
N ALA A 173 -12.50 17.12 5.54
CA ALA A 173 -12.52 18.40 6.26
C ALA A 173 -11.13 19.02 6.39
N ALA A 174 -10.09 18.20 6.63
CA ALA A 174 -8.70 18.64 6.68
C ALA A 174 -8.22 19.12 5.30
N GLU A 175 -8.54 18.40 4.23
CA GLU A 175 -8.22 18.81 2.86
C GLU A 175 -8.90 20.12 2.49
N ALA A 176 -10.19 20.28 2.80
CA ALA A 176 -10.91 21.53 2.59
C ALA A 176 -10.29 22.70 3.37
N ALA A 177 -9.86 22.47 4.62
CA ALA A 177 -9.16 23.47 5.42
C ALA A 177 -7.78 23.83 4.83
N LEU A 178 -7.04 22.85 4.31
CA LEU A 178 -5.76 23.07 3.62
C LEU A 178 -5.94 23.88 2.33
N LEU A 179 -6.96 23.57 1.52
CA LEU A 179 -7.28 24.34 0.33
C LEU A 179 -7.65 25.79 0.69
N ALA A 180 -8.54 25.99 1.67
CA ALA A 180 -8.93 27.33 2.10
C ALA A 180 -7.74 28.15 2.67
N THR A 181 -6.83 27.50 3.40
CA THR A 181 -5.62 28.17 3.90
C THR A 181 -4.64 28.49 2.77
N ALA A 182 -4.46 27.59 1.79
CA ALA A 182 -3.64 27.84 0.61
C ALA A 182 -4.18 29.01 -0.22
N GLU A 183 -5.49 29.08 -0.45
CA GLU A 183 -6.16 30.21 -1.12
C GLU A 183 -5.94 31.52 -0.36
N ARG A 184 -6.07 31.50 0.96
CA ARG A 184 -5.85 32.69 1.80
C ARG A 184 -4.41 33.17 1.76
N VAL A 185 -3.43 32.25 1.75
CA VAL A 185 -2.01 32.58 1.56
C VAL A 185 -1.76 33.15 0.16
N GLY A 186 -2.38 32.58 -0.87
CA GLY A 186 -2.36 33.10 -2.23
C GLY A 186 -2.88 34.54 -2.30
N ALA A 187 -4.04 34.82 -1.72
CA ALA A 187 -4.62 36.16 -1.68
C ALA A 187 -3.74 37.15 -0.90
N LEU A 188 -3.24 36.77 0.28
CA LEU A 188 -2.35 37.63 1.09
C LEU A 188 -1.02 37.90 0.40
N SER A 189 -0.46 36.92 -0.30
CA SER A 189 0.79 37.11 -1.05
C SER A 189 0.58 38.04 -2.26
N ALA A 190 -0.52 37.90 -2.99
CA ALA A 190 -0.91 38.80 -4.08
C ALA A 190 -1.15 40.23 -3.58
N GLU A 191 -1.82 40.40 -2.44
CA GLU A 191 -2.04 41.70 -1.81
C GLU A 191 -0.71 42.35 -1.39
N ARG A 192 0.20 41.58 -0.77
CA ARG A 192 1.54 42.08 -0.38
C ARG A 192 2.36 42.47 -1.60
N LEU A 193 2.33 41.69 -2.67
CA LEU A 193 3.01 42.01 -3.93
C LEU A 193 2.44 43.28 -4.56
N SER A 194 1.12 43.44 -4.56
CA SER A 194 0.47 44.67 -5.04
C SER A 194 0.89 45.89 -4.23
N ARG A 195 0.83 45.83 -2.89
CA ARG A 195 1.28 46.92 -2.00
C ARG A 195 2.76 47.26 -2.19
N LEU A 196 3.62 46.24 -2.34
CA LEU A 196 5.03 46.44 -2.64
C LEU A 196 5.23 47.10 -3.99
N GLY A 197 4.51 46.66 -5.03
CA GLY A 197 4.54 47.27 -6.37
C GLY A 197 4.13 48.74 -6.36
N THR A 198 3.08 49.09 -5.62
CA THR A 198 2.67 50.50 -5.44
C THR A 198 3.73 51.29 -4.68
N SER A 199 4.25 50.76 -3.56
CA SER A 199 5.28 51.44 -2.76
C SER A 199 6.58 51.65 -3.53
N THR A 200 7.00 50.70 -4.37
CA THR A 200 8.21 50.85 -5.19
C THR A 200 7.99 51.83 -6.32
N ALA A 201 6.82 51.83 -6.97
CA ALA A 201 6.46 52.83 -7.97
C ALA A 201 6.47 54.25 -7.38
N GLU A 202 5.88 54.46 -6.21
CA GLU A 202 5.92 55.75 -5.51
C GLU A 202 7.35 56.17 -5.15
N ALA A 203 8.18 55.25 -4.65
CA ALA A 203 9.57 55.55 -4.32
C ALA A 203 10.38 55.95 -5.56
N LEU A 204 10.18 55.26 -6.69
CA LEU A 204 10.81 55.60 -7.97
C LEU A 204 10.35 56.97 -8.50
N THR A 205 9.06 57.31 -8.36
CA THR A 205 8.55 58.63 -8.73
C THR A 205 9.19 59.71 -7.86
N ARG A 206 9.24 59.53 -6.53
CA ARG A 206 9.92 60.47 -5.62
C ARG A 206 11.40 60.62 -5.96
N LEU A 207 12.09 59.53 -6.30
CA LEU A 207 13.49 59.57 -6.73
C LEU A 207 13.66 60.43 -7.99
N ARG A 208 12.84 60.18 -9.03
CA ARG A 208 12.85 60.98 -10.27
C ARG A 208 12.58 62.46 -10.02
N ASP A 209 11.62 62.78 -9.14
CA ASP A 209 11.32 64.16 -8.77
C ASP A 209 12.51 64.81 -8.05
N THR A 210 13.19 64.08 -7.16
CA THR A 210 14.40 64.58 -6.51
C THR A 210 15.56 64.77 -7.47
N GLU A 211 15.78 63.85 -8.41
CA GLU A 211 16.79 63.99 -9.47
C GLU A 211 16.50 65.20 -10.36
N SER A 212 15.24 65.42 -10.73
CA SER A 212 14.83 66.60 -11.50
C SER A 212 15.08 67.90 -10.73
N ARG A 213 14.75 67.95 -9.44
CA ARG A 213 15.06 69.11 -8.58
C ARG A 213 16.56 69.34 -8.46
N TRP A 214 17.35 68.28 -8.26
CA TRP A 214 18.81 68.37 -8.22
C TRP A 214 19.40 68.87 -9.55
N ALA A 215 18.89 68.40 -10.68
CA ALA A 215 19.30 68.89 -12.00
C ALA A 215 18.97 70.39 -12.17
N ALA A 216 17.80 70.85 -11.72
CA ALA A 216 17.43 72.26 -11.74
C ALA A 216 18.34 73.12 -10.84
N VAL A 217 18.64 72.64 -9.63
CA VAL A 217 19.57 73.30 -8.69
C VAL A 217 20.98 73.35 -9.28
N ALA A 218 21.48 72.25 -9.87
CA ALA A 218 22.77 72.22 -10.53
C ALA A 218 22.84 73.22 -11.70
N ALA A 219 21.78 73.35 -12.49
CA ALA A 219 21.69 74.34 -13.56
C ALA A 219 21.70 75.79 -13.01
N GLN A 220 21.00 76.05 -11.89
CA GLN A 220 21.04 77.35 -11.21
C GLN A 220 22.43 77.68 -10.66
N PHE A 221 23.13 76.71 -10.06
CA PHE A 221 24.51 76.89 -9.61
C PHE A 221 25.45 77.19 -10.78
N ALA A 222 25.34 76.46 -11.90
CA ALA A 222 26.14 76.73 -13.09
C ALA A 222 25.83 78.11 -13.71
N ASP A 223 24.59 78.59 -13.65
CA ASP A 223 24.22 79.94 -14.08
C ASP A 223 24.79 81.02 -13.13
N ALA A 224 24.69 80.80 -11.81
CA ALA A 224 25.26 81.69 -10.81
C ALA A 224 26.79 81.78 -10.92
N GLU A 225 27.47 80.65 -11.14
CA GLU A 225 28.92 80.60 -11.34
C GLU A 225 29.35 81.37 -12.60
N ARG A 226 28.59 81.23 -13.70
CA ARG A 226 28.81 82.04 -14.93
C ARG A 226 28.62 83.53 -14.67
N LYS A 227 27.58 83.92 -13.92
CA LYS A 227 27.33 85.32 -13.52
C LYS A 227 28.44 85.88 -12.65
N VAL A 228 28.90 85.13 -11.65
CA VAL A 228 30.02 85.53 -10.78
C VAL A 228 31.31 85.69 -11.58
N THR A 229 31.58 84.77 -12.50
CA THR A 229 32.75 84.86 -13.39
C THR A 229 32.67 86.11 -14.27
N LYS A 230 31.51 86.38 -14.88
CA LYS A 230 31.28 87.59 -15.68
C LYS A 230 31.46 88.86 -14.86
N LEU A 231 30.87 88.94 -13.67
CA LEU A 231 31.03 90.10 -12.76
C LEU A 231 32.48 90.29 -12.32
N ARG A 232 33.21 89.19 -12.09
CA ARG A 232 34.64 89.24 -11.78
C ARG A 232 35.45 89.80 -12.94
N ASP A 233 35.16 89.37 -14.17
CA ASP A 233 35.84 89.87 -15.38
C ASP A 233 35.52 91.34 -15.61
N GLU A 234 34.25 91.76 -15.45
CA GLU A 234 33.83 93.16 -15.51
C GLU A 234 34.53 94.01 -14.44
N TYR A 235 34.61 93.52 -13.20
CA TYR A 235 35.35 94.18 -12.12
C TYR A 235 36.85 94.31 -12.44
N LEU A 236 37.48 93.26 -13.00
CA LEU A 236 38.89 93.33 -13.40
C LEU A 236 39.12 94.39 -14.47
N VAL A 237 38.26 94.43 -15.50
CA VAL A 237 38.30 95.46 -16.56
C VAL A 237 38.13 96.86 -15.98
N LEU A 238 37.11 97.06 -15.12
CA LEU A 238 36.85 98.35 -14.48
C LEU A 238 38.01 98.76 -13.57
N SER A 239 38.57 97.83 -12.80
CA SER A 239 39.72 98.09 -11.92
C SER A 239 40.98 98.46 -12.71
N ALA A 240 41.19 97.88 -13.90
CA ALA A 240 42.29 98.24 -14.77
C ALA A 240 42.10 99.64 -15.36
N ALA A 241 40.87 99.98 -15.79
CA ALA A 241 40.53 101.31 -16.26
C ALA A 241 40.72 102.37 -15.15
N LEU A 242 40.26 102.09 -13.93
CA LEU A 242 40.44 102.98 -12.77
C LEU A 242 41.92 103.16 -12.39
N ARG A 243 42.74 102.09 -12.46
CA ARG A 243 44.20 102.21 -12.25
C ARG A 243 44.85 103.08 -13.33
N ALA A 244 44.49 102.89 -14.59
CA ALA A 244 45.00 103.72 -15.68
C ALA A 244 44.60 105.20 -15.49
N HIS A 245 43.37 105.48 -15.05
CA HIS A 245 42.95 106.84 -14.68
C HIS A 245 43.75 107.40 -13.51
N ALA A 246 43.95 106.63 -12.44
CA ALA A 246 44.74 107.07 -11.30
C ALA A 246 46.22 107.33 -11.67
N GLU A 247 46.79 106.55 -12.59
CA GLU A 247 48.13 106.78 -13.14
C GLU A 247 48.18 108.07 -13.98
N VAL A 248 47.16 108.34 -14.79
CA VAL A 248 47.03 109.59 -15.56
C VAL A 248 46.84 110.79 -14.63
N ASP A 249 46.03 110.67 -13.58
CA ASP A 249 45.83 111.72 -12.57
C ASP A 249 47.13 111.96 -11.76
N ALA A 250 47.90 110.91 -11.50
CA ALA A 250 49.22 111.01 -10.89
C ALA A 250 50.25 111.70 -11.83
N ASP A 251 50.23 111.41 -13.13
CA ASP A 251 51.07 112.11 -14.13
C ASP A 251 50.63 113.57 -14.29
N LEU A 252 49.32 113.85 -14.27
CA LEU A 252 48.77 115.21 -14.31
C LEU A 252 49.13 116.01 -13.07
N THR A 253 49.01 115.44 -11.87
CA THR A 253 49.44 116.08 -10.63
C THR A 253 50.95 116.29 -10.60
N ALA A 254 51.76 115.33 -11.08
CA ALA A 254 53.21 115.50 -11.24
C ALA A 254 53.58 116.59 -12.26
N ARG A 255 52.86 116.70 -13.37
CA ARG A 255 53.05 117.77 -14.39
C ARG A 255 52.61 119.15 -13.88
N LEU A 256 51.59 119.19 -13.02
CA LEU A 256 51.14 120.43 -12.36
C LEU A 256 52.11 120.89 -11.26
N ASP A 257 52.68 119.97 -10.47
CA ASP A 257 53.74 120.28 -9.49
C ASP A 257 55.07 120.70 -10.16
N GLY A 258 55.33 120.21 -11.39
CA GLY A 258 56.49 120.61 -12.19
C GLY A 258 56.36 121.98 -12.90
N ALA A 259 55.19 122.63 -12.84
CA ALA A 259 54.87 123.83 -13.63
C ALA A 259 55.21 125.18 -12.95
N GLU A 260 56.25 125.23 -12.12
CA GLU A 260 56.81 126.51 -11.66
C GLU A 260 57.90 127.04 -12.63
N ARG A 261 57.56 128.15 -13.31
CA ARG A 261 58.42 129.19 -13.95
C ARG A 261 58.55 129.15 -15.49
N GLY A 262 57.73 129.99 -16.14
CA GLY A 262 57.99 130.55 -17.48
C GLY A 262 56.72 131.06 -18.19
N SER A 263 56.86 132.06 -19.05
CA SER A 263 55.83 133.03 -19.49
C SER A 263 54.42 132.49 -19.84
N VAL A 264 53.43 133.22 -19.29
CA VAL A 264 52.03 132.80 -19.06
C VAL A 264 51.13 132.87 -20.31
N THR A 265 51.44 133.65 -21.33
CA THR A 265 50.39 134.02 -22.31
C THR A 265 50.27 133.11 -23.54
N ASP A 266 51.37 132.51 -24.02
CA ASP A 266 51.29 131.51 -25.11
C ASP A 266 51.02 130.09 -24.57
N ARG A 267 51.38 129.82 -23.31
CA ARG A 267 51.15 128.52 -22.65
C ARG A 267 49.70 128.28 -22.29
N VAL A 268 48.97 129.31 -21.85
CA VAL A 268 47.54 129.20 -21.54
C VAL A 268 46.75 128.84 -22.81
N ARG A 269 47.20 129.26 -24.00
CA ARG A 269 46.51 128.96 -25.26
C ARG A 269 46.72 127.50 -25.71
N THR A 270 47.92 126.96 -25.56
CA THR A 270 48.20 125.55 -25.87
C THR A 270 47.58 124.62 -24.83
N VAL A 271 47.64 124.97 -23.53
CA VAL A 271 46.98 124.19 -22.48
C VAL A 271 45.46 124.24 -22.61
N LEU A 272 44.85 125.36 -23.01
CA LEU A 272 43.41 125.40 -23.31
C LEU A 272 43.04 124.58 -24.55
N ALA A 273 43.88 124.56 -25.59
CA ALA A 273 43.66 123.72 -26.77
C ALA A 273 43.79 122.23 -26.44
N ASP A 274 44.79 121.86 -25.63
CA ASP A 274 44.97 120.49 -25.15
C ASP A 274 43.85 120.06 -24.20
N VAL A 275 43.42 120.94 -23.28
CA VAL A 275 42.27 120.69 -22.38
C VAL A 275 40.98 120.53 -23.18
N GLN A 276 40.78 121.31 -24.25
CA GLN A 276 39.60 121.20 -25.09
C GLN A 276 39.61 119.93 -25.95
N SER A 277 40.77 119.56 -26.51
CA SER A 277 40.96 118.27 -27.19
C SER A 277 40.75 117.07 -26.24
N LEU A 278 41.20 117.21 -24.98
CA LEU A 278 41.01 116.19 -23.95
C LEU A 278 39.53 116.10 -23.53
N LEU A 279 38.83 117.23 -23.41
CA LEU A 279 37.39 117.27 -23.15
C LEU A 279 36.60 116.63 -24.29
N ASP A 280 36.95 116.89 -25.55
CA ASP A 280 36.30 116.25 -26.71
C ASP A 280 36.54 114.73 -26.74
N GLN A 281 37.74 114.27 -26.36
CA GLN A 281 38.04 112.84 -26.21
C GLN A 281 37.28 112.19 -25.05
N VAL A 282 37.14 112.91 -23.93
CA VAL A 282 36.36 112.48 -22.77
C VAL A 282 34.88 112.42 -23.12
N ASP A 283 34.33 113.41 -23.81
CA ASP A 283 32.94 113.41 -24.26
C ASP A 283 32.68 112.31 -25.29
N THR A 284 33.64 112.00 -26.16
CA THR A 284 33.51 110.87 -27.09
C THR A 284 33.56 109.53 -26.36
N ALA A 285 34.47 109.35 -25.40
CA ALA A 285 34.57 108.12 -24.62
C ALA A 285 33.35 107.92 -23.69
N LEU A 286 32.83 109.00 -23.09
CA LEU A 286 31.59 108.98 -22.30
C LEU A 286 30.38 108.73 -23.20
N GLY A 287 30.33 109.33 -24.39
CA GLY A 287 29.30 109.07 -25.40
C GLY A 287 29.29 107.61 -25.85
N ASP A 288 30.45 107.03 -26.14
CA ASP A 288 30.59 105.63 -26.56
C ASP A 288 30.24 104.65 -25.43
N THR A 289 30.61 104.97 -24.19
CA THR A 289 30.25 104.15 -23.03
C THR A 289 28.77 104.24 -22.70
N LEU A 290 28.14 105.42 -22.79
CA LEU A 290 26.69 105.59 -22.66
C LEU A 290 25.94 104.88 -23.78
N ALA A 291 26.38 105.00 -25.04
CA ALA A 291 25.77 104.29 -26.17
C ALA A 291 25.91 102.77 -26.05
N ARG A 292 27.00 102.28 -25.42
CA ARG A 292 27.18 100.86 -25.12
C ARG A 292 26.29 100.41 -23.98
N TYR A 293 26.12 101.24 -22.95
CA TYR A 293 25.20 100.98 -21.84
C TYR A 293 23.75 100.92 -22.33
N ASP A 294 23.32 101.87 -23.16
CA ASP A 294 21.97 101.87 -23.73
C ASP A 294 21.71 100.66 -24.63
N ARG A 295 22.72 100.20 -25.39
CA ARG A 295 22.60 99.01 -26.23
C ARG A 295 22.43 97.73 -25.40
N ILE A 296 23.23 97.59 -24.34
CA ILE A 296 23.13 96.46 -23.40
C ILE A 296 21.78 96.49 -22.67
N ASN A 297 21.30 97.67 -22.27
CA ASN A 297 20.03 97.81 -21.56
C ASN A 297 18.83 97.54 -22.50
N ALA A 298 18.92 97.96 -23.76
CA ALA A 298 17.91 97.66 -24.79
C ALA A 298 17.86 96.18 -25.21
N GLU A 299 18.99 95.47 -25.14
CA GLU A 299 19.05 94.01 -25.32
C GLU A 299 18.46 93.28 -24.10
N ALA A 300 18.78 93.73 -22.89
CA ALA A 300 18.21 93.18 -21.65
C ALA A 300 16.68 93.37 -21.56
N HIS A 301 16.13 94.51 -22.01
CA HIS A 301 14.68 94.71 -22.08
C HIS A 301 14.00 93.91 -23.19
N ARG A 302 14.69 93.60 -24.30
CA ARG A 302 14.18 92.68 -25.33
C ARG A 302 14.13 91.24 -24.84
N GLU A 303 15.10 90.79 -24.04
CA GLU A 303 15.10 89.46 -23.44
C GLU A 303 14.07 89.28 -22.32
N LEU A 304 13.72 90.36 -21.59
CA LEU A 304 12.65 90.34 -20.59
C LEU A 304 11.25 90.26 -21.22
N HIS A 305 10.99 90.97 -22.32
CA HIS A 305 9.69 90.89 -23.02
C HIS A 305 9.44 89.55 -23.73
N TRP A 306 10.49 88.81 -24.12
CA TRP A 306 10.33 87.48 -24.71
C TRP A 306 10.00 86.39 -23.68
N ARG A 307 10.13 86.68 -22.38
CA ARG A 307 9.86 85.76 -21.27
C ARG A 307 8.47 85.90 -20.64
N GLU A 308 7.72 86.93 -21.01
CA GLU A 308 6.32 87.11 -20.61
C GLU A 308 5.30 86.58 -21.64
N ASP A 309 5.75 86.25 -22.86
CA ASP A 309 4.93 85.72 -23.96
C ASP A 309 5.26 84.25 -24.36
N SER A 310 5.84 83.45 -23.46
CA SER A 310 6.04 81.99 -23.61
C SER A 310 5.81 81.25 -22.30
#